data_AF-X1EQT5-F1
#
_entry.id   AF-X1EQT5-F1
#
_cell.length_a   1.000
_cell.length_b   1.000
_cell.length_c   1.000
_cell.angle_alpha   90.00
_cell.angle_beta   90.00
_cell.angle_gamma   90.00
#
_symmetry.space_group_name_H-M   'P 1'
#
loop_
_entity.id
_entity.type
_entity.pdbx_description
1 polymer ?
#
loop_
_entity_poly.entity_id
_entity_poly.type
_entity_poly.pdbx_seq_one_letter_code
_entity_poly.pdbx_strand_id
1 'polypeptide(L)'
;MLENANKIRFLNVKKNLFFLYETINEFSGLTVYDLAKKVGWTTGKVNHYVQKLVKDGVIENSTEIENGRPKKRFSSVDFKKIIKWDEMVFQ
;
A
#
# COMPACT_ATOMS: atom_id res chain seq x y z
N MET A 1 -4.42 -12.47 28.65
CA MET A 1 -5.50 -11.86 27.85
C MET A 1 -5.00 -10.74 26.93
N LEU A 2 -4.29 -9.72 27.45
CA LEU A 2 -3.76 -8.61 26.63
C LEU A 2 -2.82 -9.04 25.50
N GLU A 3 -1.94 -10.02 25.77
CA GLU A 3 -0.98 -10.51 24.77
C GLU A 3 -1.68 -11.12 23.53
N ASN A 4 -2.74 -11.91 23.75
CA ASN A 4 -3.52 -12.51 22.66
C ASN A 4 -4.27 -11.43 21.85
N ALA A 5 -4.85 -10.43 22.53
CA ALA A 5 -5.50 -9.31 21.85
C ALA A 5 -4.51 -8.51 20.97
N ASN A 6 -3.29 -8.30 21.46
CA ASN A 6 -2.23 -7.64 20.70
C ASN A 6 -1.80 -8.46 19.47
N LYS A 7 -1.65 -9.78 19.62
CA LYS A 7 -1.36 -10.69 18.49
C LYS A 7 -2.43 -10.62 17.41
N ILE A 8 -3.71 -10.69 17.80
CA ILE A 8 -4.84 -10.58 16.86
C ILE A 8 -4.83 -9.23 16.15
N ARG A 9 -4.62 -8.13 16.88
CA ARG A 9 -4.55 -6.78 16.29
C ARG A 9 -3.40 -6.67 15.29
N PHE A 10 -2.23 -7.22 15.62
CA PHE A 10 -1.08 -7.25 14.72
C PHE A 10 -1.38 -8.03 13.44
N LEU A 11 -1.96 -9.23 13.55
CA LEU A 11 -2.34 -10.06 12.40
C LEU A 11 -3.35 -9.35 11.50
N ASN A 12 -4.36 -8.70 12.08
CA ASN A 12 -5.33 -7.93 11.31
C ASN A 12 -4.69 -6.75 10.56
N VAL A 13 -3.73 -6.06 11.17
CA VAL A 13 -2.97 -5.00 10.51
C VAL A 13 -2.17 -5.56 9.33
N LYS A 14 -1.49 -6.69 9.49
CA LYS A 14 -0.72 -7.33 8.43
C LYS A 14 -1.60 -7.83 7.28
N LYS A 15 -2.74 -8.45 7.60
CA LYS A 15 -3.73 -8.89 6.60
C LYS A 15 -4.27 -7.71 5.79
N ASN A 16 -4.61 -6.60 6.45
CA ASN A 16 -5.10 -5.40 5.75
C ASN A 16 -4.02 -4.77 4.86
N LEU A 17 -2.77 -4.67 5.34
CA LEU A 17 -1.66 -4.16 4.53
C LEU A 17 -1.46 -5.00 3.27
N PHE A 18 -1.38 -6.32 3.44
CA PHE A 18 -1.18 -7.25 2.33
C PHE A 18 -2.33 -7.16 1.31
N PHE A 19 -3.57 -7.19 1.78
CA PHE A 19 -4.74 -7.09 0.90
C PHE A 19 -4.76 -5.79 0.09
N LEU A 20 -4.44 -4.65 0.73
CA LEU A 20 -4.39 -3.37 0.03
C LEU A 20 -3.23 -3.29 -0.97
N TYR A 21 -2.06 -3.84 -0.61
CA TYR A 21 -0.92 -3.94 -1.51
C TYR A 21 -1.29 -4.74 -2.77
N GLU A 22 -1.86 -5.93 -2.62
CA GLU A 22 -2.27 -6.77 -3.74
C GLU A 22 -3.28 -6.04 -4.63
N THR A 23 -4.23 -5.32 -4.03
CA THR A 23 -5.21 -4.52 -4.79
C THR A 23 -4.54 -3.42 -5.60
N ILE A 24 -3.54 -2.73 -5.04
CA ILE A 24 -2.78 -1.67 -5.75
C ILE A 24 -1.90 -2.28 -6.85
N ASN A 25 -1.32 -3.45 -6.60
CA ASN A 25 -0.50 -4.17 -7.58
C ASN A 25 -1.34 -4.63 -8.78
N GLU A 26 -2.54 -5.14 -8.54
CA GLU A 26 -3.49 -5.55 -9.59
C GLU A 26 -4.09 -4.34 -10.32
N PHE A 27 -4.42 -3.27 -9.58
CA PHE A 27 -5.06 -2.06 -10.10
C PHE A 27 -4.21 -0.82 -9.82
N SER A 28 -3.20 -0.62 -10.65
CA SER A 28 -2.30 0.53 -10.58
C SER A 28 -2.97 1.85 -10.97
N GLY A 29 -2.48 2.96 -10.42
CA GLY A 29 -2.92 4.32 -10.76
C GLY A 29 -4.20 4.77 -10.06
N LEU A 30 -4.70 4.02 -9.07
CA LEU A 30 -5.92 4.37 -8.34
C LEU A 30 -5.67 5.44 -7.27
N THR A 31 -6.68 6.28 -7.03
CA THR A 31 -6.67 7.23 -5.90
C THR A 31 -7.13 6.56 -4.61
N VAL A 32 -6.93 7.21 -3.45
CA VAL A 32 -7.49 6.73 -2.16
C VAL A 32 -9.00 6.50 -2.23
N TYR A 33 -9.71 7.35 -2.99
CA TYR A 33 -11.16 7.23 -3.15
C TYR A 33 -11.55 6.00 -3.98
N ASP A 34 -10.85 5.76 -5.09
CA ASP A 34 -11.09 4.60 -5.93
C ASP A 34 -10.74 3.31 -5.19
N LEU A 35 -9.62 3.29 -4.47
CA LEU A 35 -9.22 2.19 -3.61
C LEU A 35 -10.27 1.92 -2.53
N ALA A 36 -10.76 2.95 -1.84
CA ALA A 36 -11.80 2.82 -0.82
C ALA A 36 -13.06 2.14 -1.35
N LYS A 37 -13.52 2.53 -2.55
CA LYS A 37 -14.63 1.85 -3.23
C LYS A 37 -14.30 0.40 -3.58
N LYS A 38 -13.09 0.16 -4.10
CA LYS A 38 -12.64 -1.17 -4.56
C LYS A 38 -12.56 -2.17 -3.41
N VAL A 39 -11.98 -1.77 -2.27
CA VAL A 39 -11.79 -2.65 -1.09
C VAL A 39 -12.94 -2.61 -0.09
N GLY A 40 -13.94 -1.74 -0.30
CA GLY A 40 -15.08 -1.57 0.61
C GLY A 40 -14.69 -0.98 1.98
N TRP A 41 -13.67 -0.12 2.04
CA TRP A 41 -13.19 0.50 3.27
C TRP A 41 -13.48 1.99 3.31
N THR A 42 -13.44 2.58 4.52
CA THR A 42 -13.46 4.04 4.63
C THR A 42 -12.18 4.64 4.03
N THR A 43 -12.29 5.84 3.47
CA THR A 43 -11.14 6.58 2.93
C THR A 43 -10.05 6.80 3.97
N GLY A 44 -10.42 7.05 5.24
CA GLY A 44 -9.47 7.18 6.34
C GLY A 44 -8.68 5.89 6.61
N LYS A 45 -9.35 4.74 6.58
CA LYS A 45 -8.68 3.42 6.73
C LYS A 45 -7.72 3.17 5.57
N VAL A 46 -8.15 3.43 4.33
CA VAL A 46 -7.27 3.30 3.15
C VAL A 46 -6.08 4.23 3.29
N ASN A 47 -6.29 5.52 3.58
CA ASN A 47 -5.21 6.49 3.70
C ASN A 47 -4.18 6.08 4.76
N HIS A 48 -4.64 5.56 5.91
CA HIS A 48 -3.74 5.04 6.95
C HIS A 48 -2.82 3.92 6.43
N TYR A 49 -3.38 2.92 5.74
CA TYR A 49 -2.59 1.79 5.23
C TYR A 49 -1.73 2.17 4.01
N VAL A 50 -2.24 3.00 3.10
CA VAL A 50 -1.46 3.50 1.96
C VAL A 50 -0.23 4.27 2.42
N GLN A 51 -0.38 5.19 3.39
CA GLN A 51 0.77 5.92 3.93
C GLN A 51 1.83 5.00 4.53
N LYS A 52 1.39 3.91 5.17
CA LYS A 52 2.31 2.90 5.70
C LYS A 52 3.01 2.12 4.59
N LEU A 53 2.30 1.69 3.55
CA LEU A 53 2.89 1.00 2.40
C LEU A 53 3.88 1.90 1.64
N VAL A 54 3.57 3.19 1.47
CA VAL A 54 4.50 4.17 0.88
C VAL A 54 5.75 4.33 1.76
N LYS A 55 5.57 4.45 3.08
CA LYS A 55 6.68 4.53 4.03
C LYS A 55 7.56 3.27 4.00
N ASP A 56 6.95 2.11 3.86
CA ASP A 56 7.63 0.81 3.77
C ASP A 56 8.29 0.61 2.38
N GLY A 57 8.09 1.53 1.43
CA GLY A 57 8.75 1.54 0.12
C GLY A 57 8.24 0.48 -0.87
N VAL A 58 7.09 -0.14 -0.57
CA VAL A 58 6.52 -1.23 -1.41
C VAL A 58 5.52 -0.72 -2.44
N ILE A 59 5.01 0.50 -2.25
CA ILE A 59 4.21 1.22 -3.26
C ILE A 59 4.77 2.64 -3.41
N GLU A 60 4.54 3.24 -4.57
CA GLU A 60 4.87 4.62 -4.86
C GLU A 60 3.60 5.42 -5.16
N ASN A 61 3.74 6.75 -5.19
CA ASN A 61 2.64 7.63 -5.52
C ASN A 61 3.06 8.75 -6.47
N SER A 62 2.26 8.98 -7.51
CA SER A 62 2.35 10.16 -8.37
C SER A 62 1.36 11.21 -7.92
N THR A 63 1.61 12.47 -8.27
CA THR A 63 0.64 13.57 -8.12
C THR A 63 0.36 14.15 -9.49
N GLU A 64 -0.90 14.11 -9.89
CA GLU A 64 -1.38 14.66 -11.16
C GLU A 64 -2.38 15.79 -10.88
N ILE A 65 -2.39 16.83 -11.71
CA ILE A 65 -3.37 17.91 -11.59
C ILE A 65 -4.55 17.57 -12.49
N GLU A 66 -5.71 17.35 -11.89
CA GLU A 66 -6.97 17.16 -12.61
C GLU A 66 -7.96 18.23 -12.21
N ASN A 67 -8.50 18.96 -13.20
CA ASN A 67 -9.44 20.06 -12.97
C ASN A 67 -8.91 21.08 -11.94
N GLY A 68 -7.62 21.40 -12.00
CA GLY A 68 -6.95 22.33 -11.10
C GLY A 68 -6.73 21.82 -9.67
N ARG A 69 -7.03 20.54 -9.39
CA ARG A 69 -6.82 19.92 -8.06
C ARG A 69 -5.76 18.83 -8.13
N PRO A 70 -4.80 18.80 -7.18
CA PRO A 70 -3.84 17.71 -7.12
C PRO A 70 -4.54 16.42 -6.69
N LYS A 71 -4.34 15.35 -7.45
CA LYS A 71 -4.77 13.99 -7.12
C LYS A 71 -3.57 13.08 -7.00
N LYS A 72 -3.53 12.34 -5.90
CA LYS A 72 -2.52 11.30 -5.68
C LYS A 72 -3.02 9.97 -6.20
N ARG A 73 -2.20 9.33 -7.02
CA ARG A 73 -2.41 7.98 -7.54
C ARG A 73 -1.33 7.06 -7.01
N PHE A 74 -1.67 5.80 -6.80
CA PHE A 74 -0.78 4.82 -6.18
C PHE A 74 -0.54 3.63 -7.11
N SER A 75 0.68 3.14 -7.12
CA SER A 75 1.15 2.00 -7.91
C SER A 75 2.13 1.17 -7.08
N SER A 76 2.22 -0.14 -7.35
CA SER A 76 3.28 -0.96 -6.76
C SER A 76 4.64 -0.52 -7.30
N VAL A 77 5.67 -0.62 -6.46
CA VAL A 77 7.04 -0.43 -6.94
C VAL A 77 7.44 -1.65 -7.78
N ASP A 78 8.08 -1.42 -8.92
CA ASP A 78 8.66 -2.51 -9.72
C ASP A 78 9.64 -3.31 -8.85
N PHE A 79 9.36 -4.60 -8.67
CA PHE A 79 10.16 -5.50 -7.85
C PHE A 79 11.64 -5.54 -8.27
N LYS A 80 11.93 -5.28 -9.55
CA LYS A 80 13.32 -5.14 -10.04
C LYS A 80 14.09 -4.00 -9.38
N LYS A 81 13.39 -2.94 -8.95
CA LYS A 81 13.98 -1.79 -8.23
C LYS A 81 14.16 -2.07 -6.74
N ILE A 82 13.47 -3.08 -6.19
CA ILE A 82 13.53 -3.45 -4.78
C ILE A 82 14.66 -4.46 -4.54
N ILE A 83 14.90 -5.38 -5.47
CA ILE A 83 16.00 -6.33 -5.36
C ILE A 83 17.33 -5.60 -5.58
N LYS A 84 18.16 -5.57 -4.54
CA LYS A 84 19.58 -5.24 -4.67
C LYS A 84 20.33 -6.45 -5.22
N TRP A 85 20.30 -6.60 -6.53
CA TRP A 85 20.94 -7.73 -7.23
C TRP A 85 22.43 -7.85 -6.89
N ASP A 86 23.09 -6.72 -6.63
CA ASP A 86 24.51 -6.65 -6.26
C ASP A 86 24.82 -7.30 -4.89
N GLU A 87 23.83 -7.43 -4.00
CA GLU A 87 23.98 -8.08 -2.69
C GLU A 87 23.68 -9.59 -2.75
N MET A 88 23.12 -10.09 -3.86
CA MET A 88 22.81 -11.51 -4.07
C MET A 88 23.99 -12.25 -4.73
N VAL A 89 25.11 -12.31 -4.03
CA VAL A 89 26.23 -13.18 -4.41
C VAL A 89 25.90 -14.61 -3.97
N PHE A 90 25.69 -15.52 -4.92
CA PHE A 90 25.61 -16.95 -4.63
C PHE A 90 27.02 -17.44 -4.26
N GLN A 91 27.20 -17.87 -3.00
CA GLN A 91 28.36 -18.65 -2.56
C GLN A 91 28.05 -20.14 -2.67
#